data_AF-A0A4W4HFS4-F1
#
_entry.id   AF-A0A4W4HFS4-F1
#
_cell.length_a   1.000
_cell.length_b   1.000
_cell.length_c   1.000
_cell.angle_alpha   90.00
_cell.angle_beta   90.00
_cell.angle_gamma   90.00
#
_symmetry.space_group_name_H-M   'P 1'
#
loop_
_entity.id
_entity.type
_entity.pdbx_description
1 polymer ?
#
loop_
_entity_poly.entity_id
_entity_poly.type
_entity_poly.pdbx_seq_one_letter_code
_entity_poly.pdbx_strand_id
1 'polypeptide(L)'
;MAASNNKWPRKDFEENGFTTNGEDVRDVKETSTQTDAKVQGHGPRLSKVNLFTLLSLWMELFPKRDKSQDNESARLTGLVVVCEQKVLGLHCSGQELHVGQVAVIRHGPRLKNCSLYFSRKPCSTCLKMLLNTGVSEIRYWPADAEVSLVPGDQEATLDAAAAEQLKSNGRPHICVPFQNLPAPMLQFAEETSRRSDFLKKMAADDHSRDVGKLFCRERRRNWDGLVARFLVADAEEHRERLGKMGLENFCTEPYFTELRQHMQDLIRLLASVASSIPSPEHGYGFYETGAAAGAHRTLPQEVVRHCIVQAALLAYRREDPKVGVGAVIWAEGRLPPRCDGTGSMYLVGCGYNAYPVGSVYAEYPQMDDKQAERRHRKYRYIIHAEQNAITFRNAEVKEEENTMLFVTKCPCDECVPLIWGAGIKQIYTTDLDNGKKKHDISYVTFSKLHGVQKFVWQKSSLARSAPEQDVLPIMNGCLKHRKGEDSNGHCLKRLRTGGTAYESL
;
A
#
# COMPACT_ATOMS: atom_id res chain seq x y z
N MET A 1 40.69 -49.91 -29.95
CA MET A 1 39.90 -50.80 -29.07
C MET A 1 38.62 -50.08 -28.69
N ALA A 2 37.52 -50.81 -28.74
CA ALA A 2 36.17 -50.33 -29.01
C ALA A 2 35.55 -49.39 -27.95
N ALA A 3 34.86 -48.36 -28.44
CA ALA A 3 33.80 -47.63 -27.75
C ALA A 3 32.47 -48.39 -27.93
N SER A 4 31.73 -48.59 -26.85
CA SER A 4 30.45 -49.30 -26.84
C SER A 4 29.29 -48.31 -26.96
N ASN A 5 28.51 -48.49 -28.03
CA ASN A 5 27.20 -47.92 -28.30
C ASN A 5 26.10 -48.76 -27.61
N ASN A 6 25.01 -48.12 -27.17
CA ASN A 6 23.61 -48.54 -27.39
C ASN A 6 22.65 -47.55 -26.69
N LYS A 7 21.92 -46.71 -27.45
CA LYS A 7 20.62 -46.94 -28.12
C LYS A 7 19.40 -46.65 -27.22
N TRP A 8 18.81 -45.46 -27.41
CA TRP A 8 17.40 -45.15 -27.15
C TRP A 8 16.57 -45.45 -28.41
N PRO A 9 15.32 -45.93 -28.30
CA PRO A 9 14.44 -46.08 -29.45
C PRO A 9 13.64 -44.79 -29.71
N ARG A 10 13.72 -44.30 -30.95
CA ARG A 10 12.72 -43.44 -31.59
C ARG A 10 11.50 -44.29 -31.96
N LYS A 11 10.30 -43.72 -31.86
CA LYS A 11 9.11 -44.20 -32.56
C LYS A 11 8.60 -43.06 -33.42
N ASP A 12 8.65 -43.28 -34.73
CA ASP A 12 8.08 -42.43 -35.77
C ASP A 12 6.61 -42.79 -36.04
N PHE A 13 5.95 -41.83 -36.68
CA PHE A 13 4.56 -41.72 -37.12
C PHE A 13 4.02 -42.87 -38.00
N GLU A 14 2.71 -43.11 -37.92
CA GLU A 14 1.87 -43.47 -39.07
C GLU A 14 0.51 -42.75 -38.99
N GLU A 15 0.20 -42.00 -40.05
CA GLU A 15 -1.14 -41.50 -40.41
C GLU A 15 -1.96 -42.64 -41.05
N ASN A 16 -3.29 -42.63 -40.88
CA ASN A 16 -4.21 -43.09 -41.93
C ASN A 16 -5.68 -42.69 -41.65
N GLY A 17 -6.27 -41.95 -42.60
CA GLY A 17 -7.48 -42.38 -43.31
C GLY A 17 -8.87 -42.17 -42.67
N PHE A 18 -9.60 -41.17 -43.18
CA PHE A 18 -11.05 -40.99 -43.11
C PHE A 18 -11.87 -42.21 -43.61
N THR A 19 -13.04 -42.49 -43.00
CA THR A 19 -14.26 -42.99 -43.67
C THR A 19 -15.50 -42.78 -42.77
N THR A 20 -16.65 -42.68 -43.44
CA THR A 20 -17.92 -42.03 -43.04
C THR A 20 -19.06 -43.01 -42.70
N ASN A 21 -20.06 -42.50 -41.97
CA ASN A 21 -21.48 -42.92 -41.83
C ASN A 21 -21.75 -44.25 -41.10
N GLY A 22 -22.82 -44.47 -40.33
CA GLY A 22 -24.05 -43.74 -39.95
C GLY A 22 -24.79 -44.66 -38.96
N GLU A 23 -25.43 -44.16 -37.91
CA GLU A 23 -26.90 -44.18 -37.64
C GLU A 23 -27.07 -44.49 -36.15
N ASP A 24 -28.09 -44.09 -35.38
CA ASP A 24 -29.12 -43.07 -35.43
C ASP A 24 -29.71 -43.00 -33.99
N VAL A 25 -30.65 -42.08 -33.73
CA VAL A 25 -31.63 -42.06 -32.61
C VAL A 25 -31.37 -41.12 -31.40
N ARG A 26 -31.87 -39.88 -31.59
CA ARG A 26 -32.85 -39.13 -30.74
C ARG A 26 -32.62 -39.00 -29.22
N ASP A 27 -32.46 -37.76 -28.74
CA ASP A 27 -33.60 -36.95 -28.29
C ASP A 27 -33.16 -35.53 -27.90
N VAL A 28 -33.83 -34.54 -28.47
CA VAL A 28 -33.65 -33.12 -28.18
C VAL A 28 -34.42 -32.79 -26.90
N LYS A 29 -33.70 -32.43 -25.84
CA LYS A 29 -34.28 -31.70 -24.71
C LYS A 29 -33.35 -30.55 -24.32
N GLU A 30 -33.83 -29.34 -24.60
CA GLU A 30 -33.19 -28.08 -24.24
C GLU A 30 -32.77 -28.09 -22.76
N THR A 31 -31.48 -27.93 -22.52
CA THR A 31 -30.95 -27.64 -21.19
C THR A 31 -30.15 -26.35 -21.28
N SER A 32 -30.76 -25.30 -20.73
CA SER A 32 -30.14 -24.03 -20.40
C SER A 32 -28.80 -24.26 -19.71
N THR A 33 -27.70 -24.05 -20.42
CA THR A 33 -26.35 -24.05 -19.85
C THR A 33 -26.08 -22.72 -19.17
N GLN A 34 -26.42 -22.66 -17.88
CA GLN A 34 -25.72 -21.78 -16.93
C GLN A 34 -24.26 -22.24 -16.91
N THR A 35 -23.38 -21.48 -17.57
CA THR A 35 -21.94 -21.62 -17.43
C THR A 35 -21.50 -20.98 -16.12
N ASP A 36 -21.74 -21.69 -15.00
CA ASP A 36 -21.12 -21.40 -13.72
C ASP A 36 -19.67 -21.91 -13.76
N ALA A 37 -18.82 -21.19 -14.49
CA ALA A 37 -17.40 -21.47 -14.57
C ALA A 37 -16.70 -20.99 -13.28
N LYS A 38 -16.81 -21.79 -12.22
CA LYS A 38 -15.84 -21.75 -11.12
C LYS A 38 -14.47 -22.12 -11.67
N VAL A 39 -13.72 -21.12 -12.13
CA VAL A 39 -12.29 -21.26 -12.43
C VAL A 39 -11.57 -21.48 -11.10
N GLN A 40 -11.39 -22.76 -10.78
CA GLN A 40 -10.53 -23.24 -9.71
C GLN A 40 -9.07 -23.05 -10.17
N GLY A 41 -8.61 -21.80 -10.17
CA GLY A 41 -7.33 -21.37 -10.73
C GLY A 41 -6.63 -20.35 -9.85
N HIS A 42 -5.29 -20.40 -9.84
CA HIS A 42 -4.39 -19.49 -9.13
C HIS A 42 -4.84 -18.03 -9.27
N GLY A 43 -5.00 -17.31 -8.14
CA GLY A 43 -5.39 -15.89 -8.17
C GLY A 43 -4.42 -15.03 -9.00
N PRO A 44 -4.89 -13.95 -9.65
CA PRO A 44 -4.03 -13.09 -10.47
C PRO A 44 -2.90 -12.46 -9.65
N ARG A 45 -1.74 -12.28 -10.29
CA ARG A 45 -0.54 -11.72 -9.67
C ARG A 45 -0.31 -10.30 -10.17
N LEU A 46 -0.08 -9.37 -9.24
CA LEU A 46 0.29 -8.01 -9.60
C LEU A 46 1.70 -7.99 -10.20
N SER A 47 1.90 -7.25 -11.29
CA SER A 47 3.23 -7.08 -11.87
C SER A 47 4.13 -6.24 -10.95
N LYS A 48 5.46 -6.38 -11.08
CA LYS A 48 6.40 -5.57 -10.28
C LYS A 48 6.26 -4.08 -10.59
N VAL A 49 6.10 -3.74 -11.88
CA VAL A 49 5.93 -2.35 -12.33
C VAL A 49 4.69 -1.72 -11.68
N ASN A 50 3.55 -2.43 -11.69
CA ASN A 50 2.31 -1.93 -11.10
C ASN A 50 2.40 -1.83 -9.58
N LEU A 51 3.00 -2.84 -8.92
CA LEU A 51 3.22 -2.81 -7.47
C LEU A 51 4.05 -1.60 -7.04
N PHE A 52 5.19 -1.34 -7.68
CA PHE A 52 6.06 -0.23 -7.32
C PHE A 52 5.43 1.13 -7.66
N THR A 53 4.63 1.20 -8.73
CA THR A 53 3.83 2.38 -9.06
C THR A 53 2.76 2.64 -7.99
N LEU A 54 2.05 1.61 -7.53
CA LEU A 54 1.06 1.75 -6.46
C LEU A 54 1.69 2.17 -5.13
N LEU A 55 2.87 1.63 -4.81
CA LEU A 55 3.64 2.04 -3.64
C LEU A 55 4.14 3.49 -3.76
N SER A 56 4.58 3.95 -4.93
CA SER A 56 5.00 5.35 -5.11
C SER A 56 3.82 6.31 -4.94
N LEU A 57 2.66 6.01 -5.52
CA LEU A 57 1.42 6.78 -5.32
C LEU A 57 1.01 6.78 -3.85
N TRP A 58 1.05 5.63 -3.19
CA TRP A 58 0.68 5.53 -1.78
C TRP A 58 1.62 6.35 -0.89
N MET A 59 2.93 6.35 -1.16
CA MET A 59 3.90 7.16 -0.40
C MET A 59 3.63 8.66 -0.45
N GLU A 60 2.95 9.16 -1.49
CA GLU A 60 2.52 10.56 -1.56
C GLU A 60 1.50 10.94 -0.45
N LEU A 61 0.82 9.93 0.10
CA LEU A 61 -0.18 10.04 1.18
C LEU A 61 0.41 9.72 2.56
N PHE A 62 1.74 9.75 2.71
CA PHE A 62 2.37 9.50 4.01
C PHE A 62 1.93 10.58 5.03
N PRO A 63 1.39 10.20 6.21
CA PRO A 63 0.90 11.17 7.18
C PRO A 63 2.03 12.05 7.74
N LYS A 64 1.86 13.38 7.72
CA LYS A 64 2.80 14.35 8.30
C LYS A 64 2.46 14.63 9.76
N ARG A 65 3.49 14.90 10.58
CA ARG A 65 3.33 15.23 12.01
C ARG A 65 2.78 16.65 12.24
N ASP A 66 3.15 17.61 11.40
CA ASP A 66 2.74 19.00 11.54
C ASP A 66 1.78 19.40 10.41
N LYS A 67 0.54 19.69 10.78
CA LYS A 67 -0.49 20.28 9.90
C LYS A 67 -0.44 21.83 9.90
N SER A 68 0.61 22.42 10.45
CA SER A 68 0.76 23.87 10.55
C SER A 68 1.40 24.44 9.28
N GLN A 69 0.62 25.24 8.56
CA GLN A 69 0.95 26.00 7.35
C GLN A 69 1.19 25.14 6.10
N ASP A 70 0.11 24.59 5.56
CA ASP A 70 0.06 24.21 4.16
C ASP A 70 0.21 25.48 3.30
N ASN A 71 1.41 25.72 2.79
CA ASN A 71 1.52 26.36 1.49
C ASN A 71 0.88 25.38 0.50
N GLU A 72 -0.37 25.67 0.09
CA GLU A 72 -1.22 24.84 -0.80
C GLU A 72 -0.58 24.48 -2.16
N SER A 73 0.62 24.96 -2.46
CA SER A 73 1.21 24.89 -3.80
C SER A 73 2.28 23.81 -4.01
N ALA A 74 2.75 23.10 -2.98
CA ALA A 74 3.76 22.05 -3.14
C ALA A 74 3.12 20.66 -3.27
N ARG A 75 2.86 20.22 -4.51
CA ARG A 75 2.36 18.87 -4.80
C ARG A 75 3.44 17.86 -4.42
N LEU A 76 3.17 17.06 -3.40
CA LEU A 76 4.12 16.07 -2.91
C LEU A 76 4.37 14.98 -3.96
N THR A 77 5.54 14.35 -3.89
CA THR A 77 5.94 13.24 -4.75
C THR A 77 6.39 12.05 -3.89
N GLY A 78 5.88 10.86 -4.18
CA GLY A 78 6.37 9.60 -3.62
C GLY A 78 7.37 8.92 -4.56
N LEU A 79 8.29 8.14 -3.99
CA LEU A 79 9.34 7.42 -4.69
C LEU A 79 9.57 6.03 -4.12
N VAL A 80 9.72 5.06 -5.01
CA VAL A 80 10.25 3.73 -4.69
C VAL A 80 11.59 3.54 -5.39
N VAL A 81 12.62 3.20 -4.61
CA VAL A 81 13.95 2.86 -5.11
C VAL A 81 14.08 1.35 -5.15
N VAL A 82 14.34 0.77 -6.32
CA VAL A 82 14.46 -0.69 -6.50
C VAL A 82 15.82 -1.02 -7.11
N CYS A 83 16.56 -1.95 -6.51
CA CYS A 83 17.82 -2.45 -7.05
C CYS A 83 17.78 -3.97 -7.08
N GLU A 84 18.14 -4.58 -8.20
CA GLU A 84 18.16 -6.05 -8.35
C GLU A 84 16.87 -6.72 -7.84
N GLN A 85 15.72 -6.12 -8.16
CA GLN A 85 14.38 -6.58 -7.74
C GLN A 85 14.05 -6.46 -6.24
N LYS A 86 14.93 -5.83 -5.45
CA LYS A 86 14.73 -5.54 -4.02
C LYS A 86 14.39 -4.06 -3.84
N VAL A 87 13.41 -3.76 -3.00
CA VAL A 87 13.08 -2.38 -2.66
C VAL A 87 14.13 -1.87 -1.70
N LEU A 88 14.96 -0.89 -2.10
CA LEU A 88 15.97 -0.26 -1.26
C LEU A 88 15.39 0.77 -0.29
N GLY A 89 14.32 1.45 -0.68
CA GLY A 89 13.69 2.48 0.15
C GLY A 89 12.39 3.00 -0.43
N LEU A 90 11.53 3.47 0.46
CA LEU A 90 10.30 4.19 0.18
C LEU A 90 10.44 5.62 0.71
N HIS A 91 10.27 6.60 -0.15
CA HIS A 91 10.48 8.02 0.19
C HIS A 91 9.29 8.86 -0.27
N CYS A 92 9.11 10.00 0.38
CA CYS A 92 8.23 11.06 -0.10
C CYS A 92 8.90 12.43 0.06
N SER A 93 8.48 13.39 -0.76
CA SER A 93 9.00 14.75 -0.74
C SER A 93 8.68 15.46 0.58
N GLY A 94 9.63 16.24 1.08
CA GLY A 94 9.44 17.13 2.22
C GLY A 94 8.99 18.52 1.80
N GLN A 95 9.07 19.48 2.72
CA GLN A 95 8.85 20.91 2.42
C GLN A 95 10.05 21.53 1.69
N GLU A 96 11.27 21.05 1.98
CA GLU A 96 12.51 21.65 1.46
C GLU A 96 13.20 20.78 0.40
N LEU A 97 13.04 19.46 0.47
CA LEU A 97 13.70 18.54 -0.45
C LEU A 97 12.68 17.78 -1.30
N HIS A 98 12.95 17.78 -2.60
CA HIS A 98 12.28 16.92 -3.54
C HIS A 98 12.69 15.47 -3.30
N VAL A 99 11.81 14.54 -3.67
CA VAL A 99 12.05 13.13 -3.39
C VAL A 99 13.27 12.57 -4.14
N GLY A 100 13.59 13.11 -5.31
CA GLY A 100 14.82 12.77 -6.05
C GLY A 100 16.10 13.16 -5.30
N GLN A 101 16.13 14.34 -4.69
CA GLN A 101 17.25 14.78 -3.85
C GLN A 101 17.37 13.93 -2.58
N VAL A 102 16.24 13.61 -1.94
CA VAL A 102 16.19 12.71 -0.78
C VAL A 102 16.82 11.35 -1.12
N ALA A 103 16.49 10.78 -2.28
CA ALA A 103 17.08 9.51 -2.71
C ALA A 103 18.61 9.58 -2.86
N VAL A 104 19.13 10.67 -3.45
CA VAL A 104 20.57 10.87 -3.60
C VAL A 104 21.26 11.01 -2.24
N ILE A 105 20.66 11.74 -1.29
CA ILE A 105 21.23 11.91 0.06
C ILE A 105 21.22 10.59 0.85
N ARG A 106 20.12 9.83 0.76
CA ARG A 106 19.93 8.58 1.53
C ARG A 106 20.77 7.42 0.97
N HIS A 107 20.85 7.29 -0.35
CA HIS A 107 21.43 6.11 -1.01
C HIS A 107 22.76 6.40 -1.71
N GLY A 108 22.99 7.62 -2.17
CA GLY A 108 24.24 8.04 -2.82
C GLY A 108 24.66 7.09 -3.95
N PRO A 109 25.89 6.53 -3.92
CA PRO A 109 26.38 5.60 -4.93
C PRO A 109 25.59 4.30 -5.06
N ARG A 110 24.80 3.92 -4.05
CA ARG A 110 23.97 2.69 -4.08
C ARG A 110 22.83 2.77 -5.11
N LEU A 111 22.57 3.96 -5.66
CA LEU A 111 21.61 4.17 -6.75
C LEU A 111 22.09 3.67 -8.12
N LYS A 112 23.37 3.31 -8.25
CA LYS A 112 23.90 2.75 -9.49
C LYS A 112 23.11 1.50 -9.89
N ASN A 113 22.71 1.43 -11.17
CA ASN A 113 21.88 0.36 -11.75
C ASN A 113 20.50 0.15 -11.10
N CYS A 114 20.02 1.09 -10.28
CA CYS A 114 18.69 1.03 -9.69
C CYS A 114 17.61 1.47 -10.68
N SER A 115 16.39 0.96 -10.50
CA SER A 115 15.16 1.47 -11.11
C SER A 115 14.38 2.32 -10.11
N LEU A 116 14.00 3.52 -10.52
CA LEU A 116 13.25 4.47 -9.70
C LEU A 116 11.81 4.59 -10.18
N TYR A 117 10.86 4.64 -9.25
CA TYR A 117 9.42 4.78 -9.56
C TYR A 117 8.86 5.99 -8.82
N PHE A 118 8.49 7.04 -9.56
CA PHE A 118 7.96 8.29 -9.03
C PHE A 118 6.44 8.36 -9.18
N SER A 119 5.76 9.00 -8.22
CA SER A 119 4.33 9.33 -8.34
C SER A 119 4.04 10.56 -9.22
N ARG A 120 5.07 11.32 -9.61
CA ARG A 120 5.01 12.51 -10.48
C ARG A 120 6.32 12.61 -11.28
N LYS A 121 6.34 13.31 -12.42
CA LYS A 121 7.58 13.50 -13.20
C LYS A 121 8.58 14.32 -12.37
N PRO A 122 9.82 13.86 -12.15
CA PRO A 122 10.81 14.60 -11.36
C PRO A 122 11.19 15.92 -12.05
N CYS A 123 11.54 16.93 -11.25
CA CYS A 123 12.05 18.19 -11.79
C CYS A 123 13.42 18.03 -12.48
N SER A 124 13.83 19.04 -13.26
CA SER A 124 15.11 19.08 -13.98
C SER A 124 16.31 18.85 -13.05
N THR A 125 16.35 19.51 -11.89
CA THR A 125 17.43 19.39 -10.90
C THR A 125 17.53 17.99 -10.33
N CYS A 126 16.39 17.40 -9.92
CA CYS A 126 16.35 16.01 -9.47
C CYS A 126 16.83 15.08 -10.56
N LEU A 127 16.35 15.26 -11.80
CA LEU A 127 16.75 14.42 -12.92
C LEU A 127 18.27 14.48 -13.15
N LYS A 128 18.87 15.67 -13.23
CA LYS A 128 20.32 15.87 -13.39
C LYS A 128 21.11 15.10 -12.33
N MET A 129 20.73 15.22 -11.05
CA MET A 129 21.40 14.52 -9.95
C MET A 129 21.27 13.00 -10.07
N LEU A 130 20.07 12.50 -10.37
CA LEU A 130 19.80 11.06 -10.49
C LEU A 130 20.56 10.44 -11.67
N LEU A 131 20.62 11.12 -12.81
CA LEU A 131 21.41 10.72 -13.96
C LEU A 131 22.90 10.59 -13.59
N ASN A 132 23.43 11.56 -12.83
CA ASN A 132 24.81 11.54 -12.36
C ASN A 132 25.13 10.34 -11.44
N THR A 133 24.14 9.83 -10.69
CA THR A 133 24.34 8.64 -9.83
C THR A 133 24.38 7.31 -10.59
N GLY A 134 24.08 7.29 -11.90
CA GLY A 134 24.13 6.06 -12.71
C GLY A 134 22.94 5.11 -12.51
N VAL A 135 21.77 5.66 -12.21
CA VAL A 135 20.48 4.95 -12.24
C VAL A 135 20.28 4.28 -13.61
N SER A 136 19.67 3.10 -13.67
CA SER A 136 19.41 2.38 -14.93
C SER A 136 18.07 2.76 -15.56
N GLU A 137 17.08 3.11 -14.73
CA GLU A 137 15.73 3.36 -15.22
C GLU A 137 14.96 4.31 -14.30
N ILE A 138 14.21 5.24 -14.88
CA ILE A 138 13.34 6.17 -14.17
C ILE A 138 11.94 6.06 -14.75
N ARG A 139 11.01 5.59 -13.92
CA ARG A 139 9.57 5.53 -14.22
C ARG A 139 8.81 6.56 -13.43
N TYR A 140 7.81 7.18 -14.03
CA TYR A 140 6.96 8.16 -13.35
C TYR A 140 5.50 8.06 -13.80
N TRP A 141 4.58 8.40 -12.89
CA TRP A 141 3.16 8.47 -13.18
C TRP A 141 2.84 9.60 -14.18
N PRO A 142 2.10 9.30 -15.27
CA PRO A 142 1.87 10.25 -16.36
C PRO A 142 0.64 11.11 -16.06
N ALA A 143 0.72 12.01 -15.08
CA ALA A 143 -0.34 12.98 -14.81
C ALA A 143 0.21 14.40 -14.65
N ASP A 144 1.12 14.57 -13.67
CA ASP A 144 1.66 15.86 -13.31
C ASP A 144 3.18 15.79 -13.14
N ALA A 145 3.84 16.92 -13.43
CA ALA A 145 5.21 17.13 -13.04
C ALA A 145 5.30 17.64 -11.59
N GLU A 146 6.41 17.32 -10.94
CA GLU A 146 6.82 17.93 -9.67
C GLU A 146 7.18 19.40 -9.95
N VAL A 147 6.58 20.32 -9.18
CA VAL A 147 6.81 21.77 -9.33
C VAL A 147 8.20 22.13 -8.81
N SER A 148 8.95 22.95 -9.54
CA SER A 148 10.27 23.41 -9.08
C SER A 148 10.13 24.36 -7.89
N LEU A 149 11.02 24.26 -6.88
CA LEU A 149 11.04 25.15 -5.71
C LEU A 149 11.34 26.62 -6.05
N VAL A 150 11.85 26.90 -7.26
CA VAL A 150 12.17 28.25 -7.73
C VAL A 150 11.18 28.63 -8.83
N PRO A 151 10.31 29.64 -8.61
CA PRO A 151 9.35 30.10 -9.62
C PRO A 151 10.06 30.99 -10.66
N GLY A 152 10.14 30.51 -11.90
CA GLY A 152 10.61 31.27 -13.05
C GLY A 152 10.31 30.53 -14.36
N ASP A 153 9.26 30.94 -15.08
CA ASP A 153 8.78 30.27 -16.31
C ASP A 153 9.86 30.13 -17.40
N GLN A 154 10.79 31.07 -17.48
CA GLN A 154 11.88 31.04 -18.47
C GLN A 154 12.96 30.01 -18.12
N GLU A 155 13.30 29.87 -16.84
CA GLU A 155 14.36 28.95 -16.40
C GLU A 155 13.89 27.50 -16.45
N ALA A 156 12.61 27.24 -16.12
CA ALA A 156 11.98 25.93 -16.23
C ALA A 156 11.95 25.38 -17.68
N THR A 157 11.78 26.26 -18.67
CA THR A 157 11.77 25.87 -20.09
C THR A 157 13.15 25.48 -20.59
N LEU A 158 14.19 26.26 -20.22
CA LEU A 158 15.58 25.93 -20.52
C LEU A 158 16.03 24.65 -19.82
N ASP A 159 15.59 24.46 -18.58
CA ASP A 159 15.87 23.27 -17.79
C ASP A 159 15.19 22.01 -18.33
N ALA A 160 13.97 22.14 -18.87
CA ALA A 160 13.29 21.06 -19.57
C ALA A 160 14.05 20.68 -20.85
N ALA A 161 14.50 21.65 -21.64
CA ALA A 161 15.29 21.38 -22.85
C ALA A 161 16.64 20.70 -22.52
N ALA A 162 17.33 21.16 -21.47
CA ALA A 162 18.56 20.54 -20.98
C ALA A 162 18.31 19.12 -20.45
N ALA A 163 17.20 18.90 -19.74
CA ALA A 163 16.77 17.59 -19.29
C ALA A 163 16.56 16.64 -20.48
N GLU A 164 15.85 17.05 -21.54
CA GLU A 164 15.64 16.23 -22.74
C GLU A 164 16.96 15.89 -23.46
N GLN A 165 17.88 16.84 -23.61
CA GLN A 165 19.21 16.55 -24.17
C GLN A 165 20.02 15.56 -23.32
N LEU A 166 19.86 15.63 -21.99
CA LEU A 166 20.47 14.65 -21.09
C LEU A 166 19.78 13.27 -21.17
N LYS A 167 18.50 13.20 -21.56
CA LYS A 167 17.84 11.91 -21.84
C LYS A 167 18.36 11.28 -23.12
N SER A 168 18.50 12.07 -24.20
CA SER A 168 18.95 11.56 -25.50
C SER A 168 20.41 11.06 -25.45
N ASN A 169 21.23 11.68 -24.60
CA ASN A 169 22.64 11.31 -24.42
C ASN A 169 22.87 10.38 -23.20
N GLY A 170 21.84 10.17 -22.39
CA GLY A 170 21.90 9.43 -21.13
C GLY A 170 21.72 7.94 -21.31
N ARG A 171 22.34 7.15 -20.43
CA ARG A 171 22.16 5.69 -20.36
C ARG A 171 20.82 5.22 -19.75
N PRO A 172 20.13 5.94 -18.83
CA PRO A 172 18.92 5.41 -18.23
C PRO A 172 17.70 5.51 -19.13
N HIS A 173 16.89 4.44 -19.12
CA HIS A 173 15.59 4.43 -19.75
C HIS A 173 14.61 5.26 -18.92
N ILE A 174 14.09 6.36 -19.48
CA ILE A 174 13.05 7.17 -18.84
C ILE A 174 11.73 6.81 -19.52
N CYS A 175 10.81 6.15 -18.81
CA CYS A 175 9.59 5.61 -19.40
C CYS A 175 8.38 5.69 -18.47
N VAL A 176 7.19 5.67 -19.06
CA VAL A 176 5.93 5.56 -18.30
C VAL A 176 5.75 4.10 -17.87
N PRO A 177 5.41 3.81 -16.60
CA PRO A 177 5.05 2.46 -16.20
C PRO A 177 3.73 2.10 -16.86
N PHE A 178 3.78 1.31 -17.94
CA PHE A 178 2.59 0.84 -18.63
C PHE A 178 2.60 -0.69 -18.72
N GLN A 179 1.80 -1.33 -17.86
CA GLN A 179 1.56 -2.76 -17.92
C GLN A 179 0.15 -3.07 -17.46
N ASN A 180 -0.73 -3.45 -18.39
CA ASN A 180 -2.14 -3.71 -18.07
C ASN A 180 -2.32 -4.71 -16.93
N LEU A 181 -3.32 -4.45 -16.09
CA LEU A 181 -3.69 -5.39 -15.04
C LEU A 181 -4.32 -6.65 -15.67
N PRO A 182 -4.07 -7.84 -15.12
CA PRO A 182 -4.81 -9.03 -15.51
C PRO A 182 -6.32 -8.80 -15.34
N ALA A 183 -7.14 -9.25 -16.29
CA ALA A 183 -8.59 -9.02 -16.27
C ALA A 183 -9.29 -9.34 -14.92
N PRO A 184 -9.00 -10.44 -14.20
CA PRO A 184 -9.65 -10.72 -12.93
C PRO A 184 -9.04 -9.95 -11.73
N MET A 185 -7.97 -9.17 -11.90
CA MET A 185 -7.20 -8.59 -10.79
C MET A 185 -8.02 -7.62 -9.94
N LEU A 186 -8.85 -6.77 -10.56
CA LEU A 186 -9.66 -5.79 -9.84
C LEU A 186 -10.73 -6.46 -8.98
N GLN A 187 -11.47 -7.41 -9.58
CA GLN A 187 -12.51 -8.17 -8.87
C GLN A 187 -11.88 -9.01 -7.75
N PHE A 188 -10.76 -9.66 -8.02
CA PHE A 188 -10.00 -10.41 -7.04
C PHE A 188 -9.57 -9.53 -5.87
N ALA A 189 -8.98 -8.37 -6.14
CA ALA A 189 -8.55 -7.42 -5.10
C ALA A 189 -9.73 -6.93 -4.26
N GLU A 190 -10.88 -6.63 -4.87
CA GLU A 190 -12.08 -6.23 -4.15
C GLU A 190 -12.59 -7.34 -3.21
N GLU A 191 -12.69 -8.58 -3.71
CA GLU A 191 -13.16 -9.72 -2.93
C GLU A 191 -12.20 -10.08 -1.78
N THR A 192 -10.89 -10.08 -2.04
CA THR A 192 -9.90 -10.37 -1.01
C THR A 192 -9.79 -9.25 0.01
N SER A 193 -9.93 -7.99 -0.38
CA SER A 193 -9.96 -6.85 0.54
C SER A 193 -11.19 -6.88 1.44
N ARG A 194 -12.37 -7.24 0.92
CA ARG A 194 -13.59 -7.45 1.72
C ARG A 194 -13.43 -8.58 2.74
N ARG A 195 -12.69 -9.63 2.38
CA ARG A 195 -12.38 -10.78 3.23
C ARG A 195 -11.09 -10.62 4.03
N SER A 196 -10.58 -9.39 4.16
CA SER A 196 -9.39 -9.11 4.97
C SER A 196 -9.63 -9.47 6.44
N ASP A 197 -8.55 -9.78 7.13
CA ASP A 197 -8.61 -10.19 8.53
C ASP A 197 -9.05 -9.04 9.45
N PHE A 198 -8.74 -7.79 9.07
CA PHE A 198 -9.18 -6.60 9.79
C PHE A 198 -10.71 -6.48 9.78
N LEU A 199 -11.34 -6.62 8.61
CA LEU A 199 -12.79 -6.56 8.47
C LEU A 199 -13.49 -7.77 9.08
N LYS A 200 -12.90 -8.97 8.96
CA LYS A 200 -13.41 -10.18 9.64
C LYS A 200 -13.42 -10.03 11.16
N LYS A 201 -12.36 -9.43 11.73
CA LYS A 201 -12.29 -9.15 13.16
C LYS A 201 -13.40 -8.18 13.58
N MET A 202 -13.61 -7.11 12.82
CA MET A 202 -14.72 -6.17 13.08
C MET A 202 -16.09 -6.83 13.01
N ALA A 203 -16.33 -7.71 12.02
CA ALA A 203 -17.58 -8.44 11.88
C ALA A 203 -17.83 -9.41 13.03
N ALA A 204 -16.77 -10.04 13.56
CA ALA A 204 -16.86 -10.96 14.69
C ALA A 204 -17.09 -10.23 16.03
N ASP A 205 -16.49 -9.04 16.19
CA ASP A 205 -16.61 -8.23 17.40
C ASP A 205 -17.97 -7.49 17.47
N ASP A 206 -18.57 -7.13 16.32
CA ASP A 206 -19.88 -6.44 16.23
C ASP A 206 -20.72 -6.96 15.06
N HIS A 207 -21.63 -7.90 15.36
CA HIS A 207 -22.52 -8.55 14.40
C HIS A 207 -23.60 -7.61 13.83
N SER A 208 -23.89 -6.48 14.50
CA SER A 208 -24.90 -5.52 14.05
C SER A 208 -24.39 -4.62 12.92
N ARG A 209 -23.06 -4.54 12.77
CA ARG A 209 -22.41 -3.63 11.84
C ARG A 209 -22.29 -4.26 10.46
N ASP A 210 -22.90 -3.63 9.46
CA ASP A 210 -22.74 -4.03 8.06
C ASP A 210 -21.35 -3.65 7.54
N VAL A 211 -20.38 -4.56 7.74
CA VAL A 211 -18.98 -4.39 7.31
C VAL A 211 -18.87 -4.30 5.78
N GLY A 212 -19.80 -4.92 5.04
CA GLY A 212 -19.86 -4.82 3.58
C GLY A 212 -20.20 -3.40 3.12
N LYS A 213 -21.22 -2.77 3.71
CA LYS A 213 -21.56 -1.36 3.46
C LYS A 213 -20.43 -0.42 3.89
N LEU A 214 -19.80 -0.67 5.03
CA LEU A 214 -18.65 0.10 5.50
C LEU A 214 -17.51 0.06 4.46
N PHE A 215 -17.14 -1.12 3.99
CA PHE A 215 -16.13 -1.28 2.95
C PHE A 215 -16.49 -0.49 1.68
N CYS A 216 -17.73 -0.60 1.20
CA CYS A 216 -18.18 0.12 0.00
C CYS A 216 -18.11 1.64 0.17
N ARG A 217 -18.47 2.17 1.35
CA ARG A 217 -18.38 3.60 1.67
C ARG A 217 -16.94 4.08 1.70
N GLU A 218 -16.06 3.39 2.42
CA GLU A 218 -14.64 3.72 2.52
C GLU A 218 -13.94 3.63 1.17
N ARG A 219 -14.28 2.63 0.36
CA ARG A 219 -13.77 2.50 -1.01
C ARG A 219 -14.18 3.70 -1.86
N ARG A 220 -15.43 4.16 -1.79
CA ARG A 220 -15.89 5.34 -2.54
C ARG A 220 -15.14 6.60 -2.07
N ARG A 221 -15.03 6.83 -0.76
CA ARG A 221 -14.25 7.95 -0.19
C ARG A 221 -12.79 7.93 -0.67
N ASN A 222 -12.13 6.76 -0.62
CA ASN A 222 -10.77 6.61 -1.09
C ASN A 222 -10.67 6.84 -2.61
N TRP A 223 -11.61 6.32 -3.39
CA TRP A 223 -11.66 6.52 -4.84
C TRP A 223 -11.75 8.00 -5.19
N ASP A 224 -12.72 8.72 -4.62
CA ASP A 224 -12.95 10.14 -4.91
C ASP A 224 -11.71 10.97 -4.55
N GLY A 225 -11.08 10.70 -3.40
CA GLY A 225 -9.86 11.38 -2.98
C GLY A 225 -8.63 11.06 -3.84
N LEU A 226 -8.47 9.79 -4.26
CA LEU A 226 -7.34 9.38 -5.09
C LEU A 226 -7.47 9.88 -6.53
N VAL A 227 -8.68 9.84 -7.11
CA VAL A 227 -8.96 10.37 -8.44
C VAL A 227 -8.68 11.87 -8.50
N ALA A 228 -9.18 12.64 -7.53
CA ALA A 228 -8.94 14.08 -7.46
C ALA A 228 -7.44 14.44 -7.37
N ARG A 229 -6.61 13.54 -6.82
CA ARG A 229 -5.19 13.80 -6.60
C ARG A 229 -4.27 13.31 -7.72
N PHE A 230 -4.61 12.18 -8.35
CA PHE A 230 -3.73 11.46 -9.28
C PHE A 230 -4.22 11.45 -10.73
N LEU A 231 -5.48 11.78 -11.00
CA LEU A 231 -6.01 11.88 -12.36
C LEU A 231 -6.30 13.33 -12.74
N VAL A 232 -5.99 13.64 -13.99
CA VAL A 232 -6.44 14.88 -14.64
C VAL A 232 -7.88 14.67 -15.10
N ALA A 233 -8.82 15.42 -14.54
CA ALA A 233 -10.24 15.24 -14.80
C ALA A 233 -10.56 15.44 -16.29
N ASP A 234 -10.09 16.54 -16.87
CA ASP A 234 -10.29 16.87 -18.27
C ASP A 234 -9.37 16.05 -19.20
N ALA A 235 -9.89 15.65 -20.35
CA ALA A 235 -9.17 14.84 -21.32
C ALA A 235 -8.22 15.67 -22.20
N GLU A 236 -8.64 16.86 -22.63
CA GLU A 236 -7.80 17.77 -23.40
C GLU A 236 -6.65 18.33 -22.56
N GLU A 237 -6.93 18.70 -21.30
CA GLU A 237 -5.91 19.15 -20.37
C GLU A 237 -4.85 18.05 -20.13
N HIS A 238 -5.29 16.79 -20.03
CA HIS A 238 -4.35 15.68 -19.87
C HIS A 238 -3.48 15.50 -21.12
N ARG A 239 -4.05 15.60 -22.33
CA ARG A 239 -3.28 15.57 -23.59
C ARG A 239 -2.25 16.69 -23.65
N GLU A 240 -2.63 17.91 -23.27
CA GLU A 240 -1.73 19.06 -23.24
C GLU A 240 -0.56 18.83 -22.26
N ARG A 241 -0.86 18.31 -21.06
CA ARG A 241 0.17 17.96 -20.05
C ARG A 241 1.11 16.86 -20.57
N LEU A 242 0.59 15.81 -21.19
CA LEU A 242 1.41 14.76 -21.80
C LEU A 242 2.31 15.29 -22.92
N GLY A 243 1.78 16.19 -23.78
CA GLY A 243 2.54 16.87 -24.82
C GLY A 243 3.73 17.66 -24.23
N LYS A 244 3.48 18.49 -23.21
CA LYS A 244 4.54 19.22 -22.49
C LYS A 244 5.57 18.30 -21.82
N MET A 245 5.21 17.05 -21.54
CA MET A 245 6.11 16.07 -20.93
C MET A 245 6.97 15.31 -21.94
N GLY A 246 6.75 15.50 -23.25
CA GLY A 246 7.41 14.76 -24.32
C GLY A 246 6.79 13.37 -24.57
N LEU A 247 5.53 13.18 -24.21
CA LEU A 247 4.79 11.92 -24.30
C LEU A 247 3.73 11.94 -25.41
N GLU A 248 4.04 12.57 -26.54
CA GLU A 248 3.12 12.76 -27.67
C GLU A 248 2.56 11.42 -28.22
N ASN A 249 3.35 10.34 -28.14
CA ASN A 249 2.93 9.00 -28.56
C ASN A 249 1.72 8.46 -27.78
N PHE A 250 1.51 8.93 -26.54
CA PHE A 250 0.35 8.53 -25.73
C PHE A 250 -0.86 9.43 -25.94
N CYS A 251 -0.74 10.53 -26.69
CA CYS A 251 -1.85 11.44 -26.98
C CYS A 251 -2.72 10.95 -28.14
N THR A 252 -2.25 9.98 -28.93
CA THR A 252 -2.99 9.40 -30.05
C THR A 252 -3.88 8.24 -29.59
N GLU A 253 -5.03 8.07 -30.26
CA GLU A 253 -5.89 6.91 -30.01
C GLU A 253 -5.34 5.67 -30.73
N PRO A 254 -5.44 4.46 -30.14
CA PRO A 254 -6.15 4.11 -28.90
C PRO A 254 -5.32 4.27 -27.61
N TYR A 255 -4.04 4.65 -27.72
CA TYR A 255 -3.08 4.67 -26.61
C TYR A 255 -3.50 5.62 -25.48
N PHE A 256 -4.11 6.75 -25.80
CA PHE A 256 -4.59 7.71 -24.80
C PHE A 256 -5.72 7.12 -23.93
N THR A 257 -6.71 6.50 -24.57
CA THR A 257 -7.82 5.85 -23.87
C THR A 257 -7.31 4.68 -23.02
N GLU A 258 -6.43 3.84 -23.56
CA GLU A 258 -5.81 2.73 -22.82
C GLU A 258 -5.00 3.22 -21.62
N LEU A 259 -4.24 4.31 -21.77
CA LEU A 259 -3.48 4.91 -20.68
C LEU A 259 -4.38 5.38 -19.55
N ARG A 260 -5.42 6.17 -19.86
CA ARG A 260 -6.37 6.66 -18.85
C ARG A 260 -7.09 5.52 -18.16
N GLN A 261 -7.48 4.49 -18.91
CA GLN A 261 -8.14 3.31 -18.35
C GLN A 261 -7.20 2.56 -17.40
N HIS A 262 -5.95 2.34 -17.81
CA HIS A 262 -4.93 1.72 -16.97
C HIS A 262 -4.69 2.50 -15.67
N MET A 263 -4.58 3.83 -15.76
CA MET A 263 -4.42 4.70 -14.60
C MET A 263 -5.62 4.60 -13.64
N GLN A 264 -6.84 4.63 -14.18
CA GLN A 264 -8.05 4.43 -13.39
C GLN A 264 -8.04 3.08 -12.68
N ASP A 265 -7.66 2.01 -13.37
CA ASP A 265 -7.68 0.66 -12.80
C ASP A 265 -6.67 0.49 -11.66
N LEU A 266 -5.47 1.08 -11.78
CA LEU A 266 -4.51 1.10 -10.68
C LEU A 266 -5.08 1.86 -9.46
N ILE A 267 -5.75 3.00 -9.68
CA ILE A 267 -6.38 3.75 -8.59
C ILE A 267 -7.54 2.96 -7.96
N ARG A 268 -8.34 2.23 -8.76
CA ARG A 268 -9.43 1.37 -8.25
C ARG A 268 -8.86 0.28 -7.37
N LEU A 269 -7.76 -0.34 -7.78
CA LEU A 269 -7.04 -1.33 -6.99
C LEU A 269 -6.55 -0.71 -5.69
N LEU A 270 -5.85 0.42 -5.74
CA LEU A 270 -5.35 1.11 -4.55
C LEU A 270 -6.46 1.46 -3.56
N ALA A 271 -7.58 2.02 -4.05
CA ALA A 271 -8.75 2.34 -3.23
C ALA A 271 -9.37 1.09 -2.55
N SER A 272 -9.41 -0.02 -3.28
CA SER A 272 -9.92 -1.31 -2.78
C SER A 272 -8.99 -1.92 -1.74
N VAL A 273 -7.67 -1.78 -1.88
CA VAL A 273 -6.71 -2.26 -0.87
C VAL A 273 -6.73 -1.37 0.37
N ALA A 274 -6.72 -0.04 0.21
CA ALA A 274 -6.75 0.91 1.31
C ALA A 274 -8.05 0.85 2.14
N SER A 275 -9.16 0.40 1.56
CA SER A 275 -10.44 0.20 2.26
C SER A 275 -10.52 -1.12 3.05
N SER A 276 -9.56 -2.04 2.87
CA SER A 276 -9.46 -3.24 3.69
C SER A 276 -9.05 -2.94 5.14
N ILE A 277 -8.47 -1.76 5.39
CA ILE A 277 -8.14 -1.25 6.73
C ILE A 277 -8.89 0.09 6.91
N PRO A 278 -10.09 0.08 7.51
CA PRO A 278 -10.89 1.28 7.72
C PRO A 278 -10.17 2.37 8.51
N SER A 279 -10.59 3.62 8.35
CA SER A 279 -10.05 4.73 9.14
C SER A 279 -10.29 4.53 10.66
N PRO A 280 -9.40 5.04 11.53
CA PRO A 280 -9.56 4.95 12.98
C PRO A 280 -10.84 5.62 13.51
N GLU A 281 -11.46 6.52 12.73
CA GLU A 281 -12.74 7.19 13.04
C GLU A 281 -13.88 6.20 13.30
N HIS A 282 -13.76 4.96 12.83
CA HIS A 282 -14.74 3.92 13.00
C HIS A 282 -14.67 3.19 14.36
N GLY A 283 -13.82 3.68 15.28
CA GLY A 283 -13.69 3.14 16.64
C GLY A 283 -12.83 1.88 16.74
N TYR A 284 -12.01 1.60 15.72
CA TYR A 284 -11.02 0.51 15.70
C TYR A 284 -9.63 1.07 15.45
N GLY A 285 -8.62 0.39 15.96
CA GLY A 285 -7.23 0.78 15.80
C GLY A 285 -6.28 -0.30 16.28
N PHE A 286 -5.00 -0.01 16.21
CA PHE A 286 -3.94 -0.89 16.68
C PHE A 286 -3.57 -0.50 18.12
N TYR A 287 -3.90 -1.36 19.07
CA TYR A 287 -3.69 -1.09 20.49
C TYR A 287 -2.83 -2.18 21.11
N GLU A 288 -2.00 -1.79 22.09
CA GLU A 288 -1.06 -2.69 22.74
C GLU A 288 -1.80 -3.81 23.49
N THR A 289 -1.28 -5.04 23.38
CA THR A 289 -1.79 -6.23 24.04
C THR A 289 -0.79 -6.67 25.13
N GLY A 290 -1.13 -6.35 26.38
CA GLY A 290 -0.34 -6.66 27.56
C GLY A 290 0.00 -5.41 28.40
N ALA A 291 0.19 -5.59 29.71
CA ALA A 291 0.45 -4.51 30.67
C ALA A 291 1.92 -4.05 30.71
N ALA A 292 2.67 -4.21 29.62
CA ALA A 292 4.05 -3.74 29.56
C ALA A 292 4.04 -2.26 29.18
N ALA A 293 4.17 -1.37 30.17
CA ALA A 293 4.44 0.03 29.93
C ALA A 293 5.77 0.16 29.17
N GLY A 294 5.70 0.24 27.83
CA GLY A 294 6.89 0.27 27.00
C GLY A 294 7.60 1.61 27.04
N ALA A 295 8.93 1.56 27.05
CA ALA A 295 9.82 2.72 26.97
C ALA A 295 9.83 3.42 25.58
N HIS A 296 9.20 2.82 24.56
CA HIS A 296 9.21 3.31 23.19
C HIS A 296 7.89 3.98 22.81
N ARG A 297 8.00 5.12 22.13
CA ARG A 297 6.86 5.93 21.68
C ARG A 297 5.98 5.12 20.71
N THR A 298 4.66 5.13 20.95
CA THR A 298 3.67 4.55 20.03
C THR A 298 3.46 5.46 18.83
N LEU A 299 3.33 4.87 17.64
CA LEU A 299 3.05 5.63 16.42
C LEU A 299 1.59 6.10 16.35
N PRO A 300 1.32 7.24 15.68
CA PRO A 300 -0.04 7.64 15.35
C PRO A 300 -0.77 6.58 14.51
N GLN A 301 -2.06 6.38 14.75
CA GLN A 301 -2.86 5.36 14.07
C GLN A 301 -2.90 5.54 12.55
N GLU A 302 -2.84 6.79 12.06
CA GLU A 302 -2.78 7.08 10.62
C GLU A 302 -1.50 6.54 9.98
N VAL A 303 -0.36 6.67 10.65
CA VAL A 303 0.94 6.15 10.19
C VAL A 303 0.93 4.63 10.19
N VAL A 304 0.40 4.02 11.26
CA VAL A 304 0.26 2.57 11.36
C VAL A 304 -0.61 2.03 10.23
N ARG A 305 -1.78 2.65 10.00
CA ARG A 305 -2.68 2.30 8.90
C ARG A 305 -1.95 2.42 7.56
N HIS A 306 -1.21 3.51 7.35
CA HIS A 306 -0.45 3.73 6.13
C HIS A 306 0.55 2.58 5.87
N CYS A 307 1.33 2.18 6.87
CA CYS A 307 2.30 1.08 6.77
C CYS A 307 1.62 -0.30 6.58
N ILE A 308 0.48 -0.55 7.22
CA ILE A 308 -0.27 -1.80 7.01
C ILE A 308 -0.86 -1.87 5.59
N VAL A 309 -1.31 -0.74 5.02
CA VAL A 309 -1.75 -0.71 3.62
C VAL A 309 -0.58 -0.98 2.66
N GLN A 310 0.64 -0.49 2.95
CA GLN A 310 1.83 -0.88 2.18
C GLN A 310 2.05 -2.39 2.20
N ALA A 311 1.96 -3.01 3.39
CA ALA A 311 2.03 -4.46 3.54
C ALA A 311 0.90 -5.18 2.76
N ALA A 312 -0.32 -4.63 2.78
CA ALA A 312 -1.45 -5.18 2.02
C ALA A 312 -1.23 -5.12 0.50
N LEU A 313 -0.62 -4.05 -0.03
CA LEU A 313 -0.25 -3.96 -1.45
C LEU A 313 0.78 -5.04 -1.83
N LEU A 314 1.80 -5.27 -0.99
CA LEU A 314 2.80 -6.31 -1.20
C LEU A 314 2.18 -7.72 -1.27
N ALA A 315 1.12 -7.98 -0.50
CA ALA A 315 0.43 -9.27 -0.49
C ALA A 315 -0.19 -9.67 -1.86
N TYR A 316 -0.46 -8.71 -2.75
CA TYR A 316 -0.97 -8.96 -4.10
C TYR A 316 0.09 -9.41 -5.10
N ARG A 317 1.37 -9.38 -4.69
CA ARG A 317 2.50 -9.89 -5.48
C ARG A 317 2.86 -11.35 -5.20
N ARG A 318 2.21 -11.94 -4.19
CA ARG A 318 2.41 -13.30 -3.68
C ARG A 318 2.59 -14.35 -4.78
N GLU A 319 3.34 -15.39 -4.45
CA GLU A 319 3.43 -16.61 -5.27
C GLU A 319 2.61 -17.76 -4.68
N ASP A 320 2.04 -17.56 -3.49
CA ASP A 320 1.05 -18.48 -2.95
C ASP A 320 -0.35 -18.24 -3.57
N PRO A 321 -0.95 -19.20 -4.29
CA PRO A 321 -2.33 -19.12 -4.73
C PRO A 321 -3.33 -18.95 -3.59
N LYS A 322 -3.07 -19.52 -2.40
CA LYS A 322 -4.07 -19.62 -1.33
C LYS A 322 -4.16 -18.33 -0.50
N VAL A 323 -3.04 -17.87 0.06
CA VAL A 323 -3.05 -16.74 1.00
C VAL A 323 -1.98 -15.73 0.61
N GLY A 324 -2.36 -14.44 0.56
CA GLY A 324 -1.42 -13.34 0.44
C GLY A 324 -1.03 -12.81 1.79
N VAL A 325 0.27 -12.70 2.02
CA VAL A 325 0.83 -12.05 3.19
C VAL A 325 1.86 -11.04 2.72
N GLY A 326 1.82 -9.84 3.29
CA GLY A 326 2.85 -8.83 3.12
C GLY A 326 3.31 -8.29 4.45
N ALA A 327 4.54 -7.82 4.48
CA ALA A 327 5.20 -7.26 5.65
C ALA A 327 6.09 -6.07 5.25
N VAL A 328 6.09 -5.04 6.07
CA VAL A 328 7.04 -3.91 5.98
C VAL A 328 7.66 -3.66 7.34
N ILE A 329 8.95 -3.36 7.35
CA ILE A 329 9.73 -3.01 8.54
C ILE A 329 10.19 -1.57 8.38
N TRP A 330 9.78 -0.73 9.31
CA TRP A 330 10.22 0.66 9.41
C TRP A 330 10.99 0.85 10.72
N ALA A 331 11.94 1.76 10.72
CA ALA A 331 12.60 2.25 11.92
C ALA A 331 12.39 3.75 12.07
N GLU A 332 12.36 4.22 13.32
CA GLU A 332 12.36 5.64 13.65
C GLU A 332 13.75 6.01 14.17
N GLY A 333 14.49 6.80 13.39
CA GLY A 333 15.80 7.33 13.77
C GLY A 333 15.69 8.37 14.88
N ARG A 334 16.76 8.54 15.67
CA ARG A 334 16.81 9.54 16.76
C ARG A 334 17.11 10.96 16.30
N LEU A 335 17.63 11.11 15.09
CA LEU A 335 17.92 12.43 14.53
C LEU A 335 16.61 13.19 14.30
N PRO A 336 16.62 14.53 14.45
CA PRO A 336 15.46 15.36 14.13
C PRO A 336 14.96 15.03 12.73
N PRO A 337 13.65 15.22 12.46
CA PRO A 337 13.05 14.96 11.16
C PRO A 337 13.96 15.54 10.08
N ARG A 338 14.52 14.67 9.24
CA ARG A 338 15.27 15.15 8.08
C ARG A 338 14.27 15.85 7.17
N CYS A 339 14.75 16.66 6.24
CA CYS A 339 13.88 17.40 5.33
C CYS A 339 13.15 16.49 4.31
N ASP A 340 13.02 15.19 4.60
CA ASP A 340 12.24 14.20 3.88
C ASP A 340 10.81 14.09 4.42
N GLY A 341 9.87 13.75 3.56
CA GLY A 341 8.44 13.75 3.89
C GLY A 341 8.02 12.66 4.89
N THR A 342 8.90 11.71 5.20
CA THR A 342 8.67 10.60 6.13
C THR A 342 9.01 10.96 7.58
N GLY A 343 9.54 12.15 7.83
CA GLY A 343 10.06 12.56 9.13
C GLY A 343 11.20 11.66 9.59
N SER A 344 11.23 11.25 10.85
CA SER A 344 12.30 10.40 11.37
C SER A 344 12.20 8.93 10.93
N MET A 345 11.17 8.55 10.16
CA MET A 345 10.96 7.16 9.75
C MET A 345 11.75 6.81 8.49
N TYR A 346 12.24 5.57 8.43
CA TYR A 346 12.86 5.02 7.24
C TYR A 346 12.60 3.53 7.07
N LEU A 347 12.53 3.08 5.81
CA LEU A 347 12.32 1.68 5.49
C LEU A 347 13.58 0.87 5.83
N VAL A 348 13.41 -0.17 6.64
CA VAL A 348 14.45 -1.17 6.90
C VAL A 348 14.33 -2.30 5.89
N GLY A 349 13.14 -2.82 5.65
CA GLY A 349 12.91 -3.93 4.71
C GLY A 349 11.44 -4.16 4.43
N CYS A 350 11.12 -4.92 3.38
CA CYS A 350 9.76 -5.32 3.06
C CYS A 350 9.74 -6.67 2.36
N GLY A 351 8.62 -7.38 2.47
CA GLY A 351 8.48 -8.73 1.93
C GLY A 351 7.04 -9.12 1.66
N TYR A 352 6.89 -10.15 0.83
CA TYR A 352 5.65 -10.88 0.61
C TYR A 352 5.99 -12.37 0.54
N ASN A 353 5.00 -13.23 0.71
CA ASN A 353 5.23 -14.67 0.65
C ASN A 353 5.52 -15.15 -0.78
N ALA A 354 6.66 -15.80 -0.95
CA ALA A 354 7.21 -16.19 -2.26
C ALA A 354 8.15 -17.40 -2.14
N TYR A 355 8.46 -18.04 -3.27
CA TYR A 355 9.51 -19.05 -3.31
C TYR A 355 10.91 -18.39 -3.23
N PRO A 356 11.96 -19.14 -2.86
CA PRO A 356 13.34 -18.65 -2.83
C PRO A 356 13.76 -17.99 -4.15
N VAL A 357 14.60 -16.97 -4.06
CA VAL A 357 15.13 -16.26 -5.23
C VAL A 357 15.89 -17.22 -6.14
N GLY A 358 15.69 -17.08 -7.45
CA GLY A 358 16.32 -17.93 -8.47
C GLY A 358 15.57 -19.23 -8.75
N SER A 359 14.48 -19.50 -8.02
CA SER A 359 13.63 -20.65 -8.30
C SER A 359 12.74 -20.45 -9.53
N VAL A 360 12.58 -21.51 -10.33
CA VAL A 360 11.71 -21.48 -11.51
C VAL A 360 10.30 -21.84 -11.06
N TYR A 361 9.36 -20.92 -11.25
CA TYR A 361 7.96 -21.07 -10.83
C TYR A 361 7.28 -22.35 -11.37
N ALA A 362 7.75 -22.88 -12.50
CA ALA A 362 7.27 -24.11 -13.12
C ALA A 362 7.78 -25.42 -12.47
N GLU A 363 8.78 -25.36 -11.58
CA GLU A 363 9.38 -26.55 -10.94
C GLU A 363 8.71 -26.92 -9.61
N TYR A 364 7.82 -26.06 -9.09
CA TYR A 364 7.07 -26.35 -7.87
C TYR A 364 5.72 -27.00 -8.19
N PRO A 365 5.27 -27.97 -7.36
CA PRO A 365 4.00 -28.65 -7.59
C PRO A 365 2.84 -27.66 -7.70
N GLN A 366 2.32 -27.49 -8.92
CA GLN A 366 1.09 -26.76 -9.14
C GLN A 366 -0.10 -27.58 -8.62
N MET A 367 -1.11 -26.88 -8.10
CA MET A 367 -2.22 -27.50 -7.37
C MET A 367 -3.04 -28.40 -8.29
N ASP A 368 -2.89 -29.72 -8.15
CA ASP A 368 -3.99 -30.65 -8.36
C ASP A 368 -4.53 -31.06 -6.99
N ASP A 369 -5.82 -30.79 -6.75
CA ASP A 369 -6.52 -31.09 -5.50
C ASP A 369 -6.62 -32.60 -5.19
N LYS A 370 -6.11 -33.45 -6.09
CA LYS A 370 -6.21 -34.91 -6.05
C LYS A 370 -5.19 -35.60 -5.14
N GLN A 371 -4.17 -34.91 -4.62
CA GLN A 371 -3.17 -35.54 -3.75
C GLN A 371 -2.85 -34.70 -2.50
N ALA A 372 -3.36 -35.15 -1.35
CA ALA A 372 -3.09 -34.55 -0.04
C ALA A 372 -1.59 -34.41 0.24
N GLU A 373 -0.77 -35.38 -0.19
CA GLU A 373 0.68 -35.41 0.03
C GLU A 373 1.45 -34.32 -0.75
N ARG A 374 0.96 -33.89 -1.92
CA ARG A 374 1.56 -32.78 -2.69
C ARG A 374 1.28 -31.41 -2.06
N ARG A 375 0.15 -31.26 -1.36
CA ARG A 375 -0.16 -30.04 -0.57
C ARG A 375 0.82 -29.85 0.59
N HIS A 376 1.23 -30.93 1.26
CA HIS A 376 2.18 -30.89 2.37
C HIS A 376 3.60 -30.50 1.94
N ARG A 377 4.02 -30.87 0.71
CA ARG A 377 5.37 -30.52 0.21
C ARG A 377 5.50 -29.02 -0.12
N LYS A 378 4.42 -28.34 -0.50
CA LYS A 378 4.49 -26.95 -0.97
C LYS A 378 4.85 -25.92 0.11
N TYR A 379 4.25 -26.02 1.30
CA TYR A 379 4.53 -25.07 2.39
C TYR A 379 5.98 -25.19 2.91
N ARG A 380 6.68 -26.28 2.57
CA ARG A 380 8.12 -26.45 2.84
C ARG A 380 9.01 -25.47 2.04
N TYR A 381 8.52 -24.96 0.91
CA TYR A 381 9.32 -24.17 -0.03
C TYR A 381 8.91 -22.70 -0.09
N ILE A 382 7.83 -22.28 0.56
CA ILE A 382 7.42 -20.88 0.59
C ILE A 382 8.09 -20.18 1.76
N ILE A 383 8.78 -19.08 1.47
CA ILE A 383 9.29 -18.16 2.48
C ILE A 383 8.18 -17.17 2.84
N HIS A 384 7.95 -16.99 4.13
CA HIS A 384 6.93 -16.07 4.64
C HIS A 384 7.29 -14.60 4.41
N ALA A 385 6.30 -13.71 4.50
CA ALA A 385 6.51 -12.29 4.23
C ALA A 385 7.46 -11.66 5.25
N GLU A 386 7.35 -12.04 6.52
CA GLU A 386 8.18 -11.59 7.63
C GLU A 386 9.64 -12.02 7.43
N GLN A 387 9.85 -13.28 7.04
CA GLN A 387 11.15 -13.83 6.69
C GLN A 387 11.78 -13.03 5.54
N ASN A 388 11.05 -12.85 4.44
CA ASN A 388 11.54 -12.08 3.30
C ASN A 388 11.83 -10.62 3.66
N ALA A 389 11.02 -9.98 4.51
CA ALA A 389 11.26 -8.61 4.96
C ALA A 389 12.54 -8.48 5.79
N ILE A 390 12.86 -9.47 6.62
CA ILE A 390 14.11 -9.52 7.41
C ILE A 390 15.31 -9.86 6.52
N THR A 391 15.17 -10.82 5.61
CA THR A 391 16.24 -11.29 4.72
C THR A 391 16.68 -10.22 3.73
N PHE A 392 15.75 -9.47 3.15
CA PHE A 392 16.02 -8.44 2.14
C PHE A 392 16.02 -7.02 2.71
N ARG A 393 16.40 -6.86 3.98
CA ARG A 393 16.58 -5.55 4.60
C ARG A 393 17.72 -4.77 3.95
N ASN A 394 17.58 -3.45 3.88
CA ASN A 394 18.55 -2.52 3.27
C ASN A 394 19.32 -1.69 4.28
N ALA A 395 18.89 -1.75 5.55
CA ALA A 395 19.51 -1.15 6.70
C ALA A 395 19.58 -2.19 7.82
N GLU A 396 20.56 -2.02 8.70
CA GLU A 396 20.66 -2.83 9.92
C GLU A 396 19.62 -2.37 10.93
N VAL A 397 19.08 -3.32 11.68
CA VAL A 397 18.21 -3.00 12.82
C VAL A 397 19.11 -2.57 13.95
N LYS A 398 18.99 -1.30 14.36
CA LYS A 398 19.81 -0.74 15.44
C LYS A 398 19.10 -0.87 16.78
N GLU A 399 19.86 -1.21 17.81
CA GLU A 399 19.33 -1.46 19.15
C GLU A 399 18.76 -0.18 19.79
N GLU A 400 19.30 0.98 19.46
CA GLU A 400 18.90 2.26 20.02
C GLU A 400 17.66 2.89 19.34
N GLU A 401 17.29 2.41 18.15
CA GLU A 401 16.18 2.94 17.35
C GLU A 401 14.88 2.17 17.59
N ASN A 402 13.72 2.81 17.37
CA ASN A 402 12.46 2.10 17.44
C ASN A 402 12.23 1.36 16.12
N THR A 403 12.19 0.02 16.13
CA THR A 403 11.99 -0.79 14.92
C THR A 403 10.64 -1.50 14.97
N MET A 404 9.84 -1.32 13.92
CA MET A 404 8.43 -1.69 13.88
C MET A 404 8.14 -2.55 12.66
N LEU A 405 7.55 -3.72 12.88
CA LEU A 405 7.04 -4.62 11.85
C LEU A 405 5.53 -4.42 11.68
N PHE A 406 5.10 -4.19 10.44
CA PHE A 406 3.69 -4.12 10.05
C PHE A 406 3.40 -5.30 9.13
N VAL A 407 2.48 -6.18 9.52
CA VAL A 407 2.20 -7.42 8.80
C VAL A 407 0.70 -7.66 8.69
N THR A 408 0.26 -8.16 7.54
CA THR A 408 -1.18 -8.34 7.23
C THR A 408 -1.84 -9.51 7.95
N LYS A 409 -1.05 -10.40 8.58
CA LYS A 409 -1.45 -11.63 9.24
C LYS A 409 -0.69 -11.82 10.55
N CYS A 410 -1.24 -12.59 11.48
CA CYS A 410 -0.53 -12.97 12.70
C CYS A 410 0.77 -13.71 12.35
N PRO A 411 1.93 -13.33 12.93
CA PRO A 411 3.18 -14.07 12.74
C PRO A 411 3.07 -15.52 13.24
N CYS A 412 3.61 -16.47 12.48
CA CYS A 412 3.63 -17.89 12.85
C CYS A 412 4.80 -18.23 13.79
N ASP A 413 4.76 -19.45 14.33
CA ASP A 413 5.72 -19.94 15.32
C ASP A 413 7.17 -19.95 14.81
N GLU A 414 7.40 -20.09 13.50
CA GLU A 414 8.73 -20.03 12.88
C GLU A 414 9.21 -18.59 12.66
N CYS A 415 8.29 -17.64 12.45
CA CYS A 415 8.63 -16.23 12.24
C CYS A 415 8.87 -15.50 13.55
N VAL A 416 8.19 -15.89 14.64
CA VAL A 416 8.31 -15.26 15.96
C VAL A 416 9.77 -15.18 16.47
N PRO A 417 10.56 -16.27 16.47
CA PRO A 417 11.98 -16.23 16.85
C PRO A 417 12.83 -15.33 15.95
N LEU A 418 12.53 -15.29 14.64
CA LEU A 418 13.27 -14.46 13.68
C LEU A 418 13.01 -12.97 13.91
N ILE A 419 11.75 -12.61 14.21
CA ILE A 419 11.36 -11.24 14.54
C ILE A 419 12.09 -10.77 15.80
N TRP A 420 12.09 -11.61 16.84
CA TRP A 420 12.81 -11.33 18.09
C TRP A 420 14.32 -11.22 17.86
N GLY A 421 14.93 -12.21 17.19
CA GLY A 421 16.36 -12.25 16.91
C GLY A 421 16.85 -11.15 15.97
N ALA A 422 15.96 -10.58 15.15
CA ALA A 422 16.26 -9.41 14.32
C ALA A 422 16.27 -8.09 15.11
N GLY A 423 15.88 -8.08 16.40
CA GLY A 423 15.83 -6.87 17.22
C GLY A 423 14.61 -5.98 16.95
N ILE A 424 13.54 -6.54 16.36
CA ILE A 424 12.29 -5.80 16.13
C ILE A 424 11.59 -5.59 17.48
N LYS A 425 11.18 -4.34 17.74
CA LYS A 425 10.65 -3.91 19.05
C LYS A 425 9.14 -3.84 19.12
N GLN A 426 8.49 -3.56 17.99
CA GLN A 426 7.04 -3.44 17.90
C GLN A 426 6.50 -4.26 16.72
N ILE A 427 5.37 -4.94 16.91
CA ILE A 427 4.64 -5.66 15.87
C ILE A 427 3.22 -5.10 15.78
N TYR A 428 2.81 -4.68 14.60
CA TYR A 428 1.46 -4.24 14.27
C TYR A 428 0.80 -5.29 13.37
N THR A 429 -0.27 -5.92 13.85
CA THR A 429 -0.93 -7.02 13.14
C THR A 429 -2.38 -7.24 13.58
N THR A 430 -3.02 -8.25 13.01
CA THR A 430 -4.27 -8.87 13.46
C THR A 430 -3.97 -10.12 14.27
N ASP A 431 -4.77 -10.42 15.28
CA ASP A 431 -4.62 -11.59 16.16
C ASP A 431 -5.58 -12.74 15.81
N LEU A 432 -6.28 -12.67 14.67
CA LEU A 432 -7.30 -13.66 14.32
C LEU A 432 -6.80 -15.10 14.32
N ASP A 433 -5.52 -15.33 14.05
CA ASP A 433 -4.91 -16.65 14.03
C ASP A 433 -4.19 -17.03 15.33
N ASN A 434 -4.09 -16.11 16.29
CA ASN A 434 -3.37 -16.32 17.55
C ASN A 434 -3.90 -17.55 18.31
N GLY A 435 -2.98 -18.41 18.78
CA GLY A 435 -3.30 -19.64 19.49
C GLY A 435 -3.83 -20.78 18.63
N LYS A 436 -4.00 -20.58 17.31
CA LYS A 436 -4.48 -21.63 16.40
C LYS A 436 -3.33 -22.50 15.92
N LYS A 437 -3.59 -23.80 15.80
CA LYS A 437 -2.75 -24.76 15.07
C LYS A 437 -3.50 -25.20 13.82
N LYS A 438 -3.03 -24.75 12.65
CA LYS A 438 -3.53 -25.21 11.36
C LYS A 438 -2.68 -26.41 10.92
N HIS A 439 -3.12 -27.14 9.89
CA HIS A 439 -2.44 -28.37 9.44
C HIS A 439 -0.93 -28.17 9.21
N ASP A 440 -0.54 -27.12 8.48
CA ASP A 440 0.85 -26.89 8.07
C ASP A 440 1.53 -25.71 8.80
N ILE A 441 0.83 -24.99 9.69
CA ILE A 441 1.33 -23.77 10.32
C ILE A 441 0.70 -23.55 11.70
N SER A 442 1.50 -23.08 12.65
CA SER A 442 1.09 -22.85 14.05
C SER A 442 1.34 -21.40 14.46
N TYR A 443 0.51 -20.88 15.36
CA TYR A 443 0.50 -19.50 15.84
C TYR A 443 0.41 -19.42 17.39
N VAL A 444 0.88 -20.46 18.07
CA VAL A 444 0.78 -20.60 19.53
C VAL A 444 1.82 -19.75 20.25
N THR A 445 3.01 -19.56 19.66
CA THR A 445 4.12 -18.87 20.34
C THR A 445 3.99 -17.36 20.29
N PHE A 446 3.17 -16.80 19.38
CA PHE A 446 2.98 -15.35 19.26
C PHE A 446 2.48 -14.70 20.57
N SER A 447 1.52 -15.35 21.24
CA SER A 447 1.04 -14.92 22.56
C SER A 447 2.16 -14.91 23.62
N LYS A 448 3.08 -15.88 23.54
CA LYS A 448 4.19 -16.10 24.47
C LYS A 448 5.44 -15.26 24.15
N LEU A 449 5.43 -14.50 23.05
CA LEU A 449 6.54 -13.61 22.73
C LEU A 449 6.61 -12.48 23.76
N HIS A 450 7.70 -12.46 24.53
CA HIS A 450 8.07 -11.43 25.50
C HIS A 450 9.17 -10.53 24.93
N GLY A 451 9.27 -9.29 25.43
CA GLY A 451 10.30 -8.32 25.01
C GLY A 451 9.99 -7.57 23.70
N VAL A 452 8.88 -7.89 23.02
CA VAL A 452 8.40 -7.19 21.83
C VAL A 452 6.98 -6.70 22.09
N GLN A 453 6.73 -5.41 21.85
CA GLN A 453 5.40 -4.82 22.01
C GLN A 453 4.49 -5.27 20.88
N LYS A 454 3.27 -5.71 21.21
CA LYS A 454 2.30 -6.24 20.24
C LYS A 454 1.09 -5.32 20.15
N PHE A 455 0.93 -4.65 19.02
CA PHE A 455 -0.20 -3.79 18.72
C PHE A 455 -1.18 -4.54 17.80
N VAL A 456 -2.34 -4.87 18.35
CA VAL A 456 -3.35 -5.69 17.67
C VAL A 456 -4.52 -4.83 17.24
N TRP A 457 -5.07 -5.13 16.07
CA TRP A 457 -6.30 -4.52 15.57
C TRP A 457 -7.51 -4.89 16.44
N GLN A 458 -8.06 -3.92 17.17
CA GLN A 458 -9.20 -4.11 18.06
C GLN A 458 -10.04 -2.84 18.26
N LYS A 459 -11.24 -3.00 18.83
CA LYS A 459 -12.13 -1.87 19.16
C LYS A 459 -11.48 -0.99 20.23
N SER A 460 -11.62 0.33 20.07
CA SER A 460 -11.14 1.30 21.06
C SER A 460 -11.80 1.08 22.41
N SER A 461 -11.00 1.03 23.48
CA SER A 461 -11.46 0.86 24.85
C SER A 461 -12.31 2.05 25.36
N LEU A 462 -12.16 3.24 24.77
CA LEU A 462 -13.04 4.40 25.03
C LEU A 462 -14.50 4.18 24.61
N ALA A 463 -14.79 3.19 23.75
CA ALA A 463 -16.15 2.82 23.36
C ALA A 463 -16.80 1.77 24.29
N ARG A 464 -16.11 1.31 25.35
CA ARG A 464 -16.70 0.42 26.37
C ARG A 464 -17.47 1.16 27.47
N SER A 465 -17.37 2.48 27.55
CA SER A 465 -17.97 3.31 28.60
C SER A 465 -18.96 4.35 28.04
N ALA A 466 -19.95 3.90 27.29
CA ALA A 466 -21.18 4.67 27.11
C ALA A 466 -22.33 3.77 27.55
N PRO A 467 -22.95 3.99 28.73
CA PRO A 467 -24.22 3.35 29.02
C PRO A 467 -25.25 3.93 28.04
N GLU A 468 -26.11 3.06 27.52
CA GLU A 468 -27.29 3.42 26.76
C GLU A 468 -28.06 4.50 27.53
N GLN A 469 -28.11 5.71 26.97
CA GLN A 469 -29.15 6.68 27.32
C GLN A 469 -29.97 6.96 26.07
N ASP A 470 -31.26 6.80 26.29
CA ASP A 470 -32.37 6.80 25.36
C ASP A 470 -32.28 7.81 24.21
N VAL A 471 -32.52 7.27 23.02
CA VAL A 471 -32.87 8.02 21.82
C VAL A 471 -34.25 8.63 22.01
N LEU A 472 -34.36 9.96 21.87
CA LEU A 472 -35.60 10.62 21.47
C LEU A 472 -35.37 11.48 20.22
N PRO A 473 -36.36 11.59 19.32
CA PRO A 473 -36.15 11.84 17.90
C PRO A 473 -36.06 13.34 17.59
N ILE A 474 -35.13 13.70 16.70
CA ILE A 474 -35.06 15.04 16.10
C ILE A 474 -36.25 15.19 15.15
N MET A 475 -37.23 16.00 15.55
CA MET A 475 -38.30 16.47 14.67
C MET A 475 -38.00 17.90 14.21
N ASN A 476 -38.08 18.10 12.89
CA ASN A 476 -38.01 19.37 12.18
C ASN A 476 -38.93 20.44 12.79
N GLY A 477 -38.49 21.70 12.83
CA GLY A 477 -39.36 22.81 13.25
C GLY A 477 -38.77 24.20 13.02
N CYS A 478 -39.23 24.82 11.93
CA CYS A 478 -39.10 26.23 11.55
C CYS A 478 -39.03 27.26 12.69
N LEU A 479 -38.13 28.23 12.50
CA LEU A 479 -38.16 29.58 13.05
C LEU A 479 -39.54 30.23 12.86
N LYS A 480 -40.14 30.75 13.93
CA LYS A 480 -41.04 31.91 13.89
C LYS A 480 -40.99 32.69 15.21
N HIS A 481 -40.61 33.96 15.10
CA HIS A 481 -40.71 35.01 16.10
C HIS A 481 -42.10 35.10 16.74
N ARG A 482 -42.17 35.44 18.04
CA ARG A 482 -43.13 36.45 18.54
C ARG A 482 -42.80 37.03 19.92
N LYS A 483 -42.59 38.35 19.90
CA LYS A 483 -42.98 39.42 20.84
C LYS A 483 -42.78 39.23 22.35
N GLY A 484 -41.90 40.08 22.91
CA GLY A 484 -41.93 40.54 24.29
C GLY A 484 -42.22 42.05 24.34
N GLU A 485 -43.29 42.39 25.04
CA GLU A 485 -43.68 43.66 25.67
C GLU A 485 -44.44 43.18 26.93
N ASP A 486 -44.39 43.73 28.13
CA ASP A 486 -43.77 44.93 28.68
C ASP A 486 -43.83 44.80 30.21
N SER A 487 -43.17 45.74 30.90
CA SER A 487 -43.58 46.39 32.17
C SER A 487 -42.68 46.28 33.42
N ASN A 488 -42.15 47.47 33.76
CA ASN A 488 -42.05 48.11 35.08
C ASN A 488 -40.99 47.69 36.10
N GLY A 489 -39.80 48.29 35.93
CA GLY A 489 -39.28 49.46 36.68
C GLY A 489 -39.73 49.77 38.14
N HIS A 490 -38.71 49.96 38.99
CA HIS A 490 -38.51 50.88 40.15
C HIS A 490 -37.81 50.13 41.33
N CYS A 491 -36.92 50.69 42.16
CA CYS A 491 -36.08 51.89 42.16
C CYS A 491 -35.20 51.88 43.44
N LEU A 492 -33.94 52.33 43.30
CA LEU A 492 -33.14 53.14 44.26
C LEU A 492 -32.41 52.59 45.52
N LYS A 493 -31.14 53.05 45.58
CA LYS A 493 -30.23 53.37 46.73
C LYS A 493 -29.41 52.20 47.31
N ARG A 494 -28.10 52.30 47.58
CA ARG A 494 -27.25 53.45 47.98
C ARG A 494 -25.75 53.15 47.79
N LEU A 495 -24.96 54.22 47.69
CA LEU A 495 -23.49 54.30 47.57
C LEU A 495 -22.71 53.70 48.76
N ARG A 496 -21.45 53.27 48.52
CA ARG A 496 -20.25 53.89 49.13
C ARG A 496 -18.93 53.43 48.46
N THR A 497 -18.09 54.44 48.23
CA THR A 497 -16.72 54.46 47.75
C THR A 497 -15.70 54.11 48.84
N GLY A 498 -14.52 53.61 48.46
CA GLY A 498 -13.34 53.60 49.31
C GLY A 498 -12.14 52.95 48.62
N GLY A 499 -11.27 53.76 48.01
CA GLY A 499 -9.91 53.39 47.66
C GLY A 499 -8.94 54.26 48.44
N THR A 500 -7.78 53.71 48.81
CA THR A 500 -6.56 54.47 49.16
C THR A 500 -5.33 53.63 48.86
N ALA A 501 -4.27 54.35 48.50
CA ALA A 501 -3.00 53.93 47.93
C ALA A 501 -1.89 53.62 48.96
N TYR A 502 -0.82 52.99 48.48
CA TYR A 502 0.63 53.10 48.81
C TYR A 502 1.09 53.60 50.20
N GLU A 503 1.97 52.84 50.88
CA GLU A 503 3.41 53.19 51.08
C GLU A 503 4.22 52.15 51.92
N SER A 504 5.40 51.80 51.36
CA SER A 504 6.70 51.44 51.97
C SER A 504 6.86 50.52 53.19
N LEU A 505 7.61 49.43 52.96
CA LEU A 505 8.88 49.10 53.65
C LEU A 505 9.80 48.33 52.70
#